data_AF-A0A370LUA7-F1
#
_entry.id   AF-A0A370LUA7-F1
#
_cell.length_a   1.000
_cell.length_b   1.000
_cell.length_c   1.000
_cell.angle_alpha   90.00
_cell.angle_beta   90.00
_cell.angle_gamma   90.00
#
_symmetry.space_group_name_H-M   'P 1'
#
loop_
_entity.id
_entity.type
_entity.pdbx_description
1 polymer ?
#
loop_
_entity_poly.entity_id
_entity_poly.type
_entity_poly.pdbx_seq_one_letter_code
_entity_poly.pdbx_strand_id
1 'polypeptide(L)'
;MKTIINCQDKYEAQKLSSLIYIKDGNETFITEILNIVENELVISLKDKSAHSIILESTKQVETFADFIQSVIEKQHKIISTVTINEKVEIVKG
;
A
#
# COMPACT_ATOMS: atom_id res chain seq x y z
N MET A 1 3.31 -0.38 14.38
CA MET A 1 3.51 -1.70 13.74
C MET A 1 4.23 -1.50 12.40
N LYS A 2 5.24 -2.33 12.09
CA LYS A 2 5.97 -2.31 10.82
C LYS A 2 5.56 -3.52 9.97
N THR A 3 5.40 -3.34 8.67
CA THR A 3 5.31 -4.43 7.68
C THR A 3 6.29 -4.18 6.52
N ILE A 4 6.60 -5.23 5.77
CA ILE A 4 7.43 -5.15 4.56
C ILE A 4 6.63 -5.82 3.44
N ILE A 5 6.35 -5.06 2.39
CA ILE A 5 5.65 -5.55 1.21
C ILE A 5 6.65 -5.70 0.07
N ASN A 6 6.81 -6.92 -0.44
CA ASN A 6 7.57 -7.14 -1.68
C ASN A 6 6.63 -6.98 -2.87
N CYS A 7 7.00 -6.09 -3.78
CA CYS A 7 6.32 -5.85 -5.04
C CYS A 7 6.90 -6.74 -6.14
N GLN A 8 6.22 -6.86 -7.28
CA GLN A 8 6.72 -7.63 -8.41
C GLN A 8 8.10 -7.14 -8.88
N ASP A 9 8.29 -5.83 -8.88
CA ASP A 9 9.54 -5.21 -9.25
C ASP A 9 9.73 -3.85 -8.53
N LYS A 10 10.83 -3.19 -8.85
CA LYS A 10 11.17 -1.86 -8.34
C LYS A 10 10.14 -0.79 -8.74
N TYR A 11 9.54 -0.89 -9.91
CA TYR A 11 8.58 0.10 -10.40
C TYR A 11 7.29 0.02 -9.58
N GLU A 12 6.76 -1.18 -9.36
CA GLU A 12 5.59 -1.41 -8.52
C GLU A 12 5.83 -0.96 -7.07
N ALA A 13 7.04 -1.17 -6.53
CA ALA A 13 7.39 -0.67 -5.20
C ALA A 13 7.41 0.87 -5.10
N GLN A 14 7.90 1.54 -6.14
CA GLN A 14 7.87 3.01 -6.22
C GLN A 14 6.44 3.53 -6.34
N LYS A 15 5.61 2.87 -7.15
CA LYS A 15 4.19 3.18 -7.31
C LYS A 15 3.45 3.06 -5.97
N LEU A 16 3.58 1.92 -5.30
CA LEU A 16 2.97 1.66 -3.99
C LEU A 16 3.35 2.72 -2.96
N SER A 17 4.65 2.99 -2.80
CA SER A 17 5.14 4.00 -1.86
C SER A 17 4.56 5.40 -2.12
N SER A 18 4.44 5.77 -3.39
CA SER A 18 3.90 7.08 -3.81
C SER A 18 2.39 7.21 -3.59
N LEU A 19 1.65 6.10 -3.68
CA LEU A 19 0.19 6.09 -3.53
C LEU A 19 -0.27 5.94 -2.08
N ILE A 20 0.52 5.26 -1.24
CA ILE A 20 0.15 4.97 0.13
C ILE A 20 0.19 6.21 1.02
N TYR A 21 1.25 7.01 0.93
CA TYR A 21 1.52 8.07 1.91
C TYR A 21 2.25 9.26 1.30
N ILE A 22 1.67 10.45 1.48
CA ILE A 22 2.32 11.70 1.11
C ILE A 22 2.95 12.32 2.35
N LYS A 23 4.29 12.34 2.37
CA LYS A 23 5.07 12.83 3.52
C LYS A 23 4.80 14.28 3.89
N ASP A 24 4.57 15.15 2.90
CA ASP A 24 4.32 16.58 3.13
C ASP A 24 2.90 16.86 3.63
N GLY A 25 1.95 15.95 3.39
CA GLY A 25 0.58 16.03 3.91
C GLY A 25 0.35 15.20 5.18
N ASN A 26 1.31 14.35 5.56
CA ASN A 26 1.17 13.33 6.59
C ASN A 26 -0.15 12.53 6.47
N GLU A 27 -0.50 12.19 5.23
CA GLU A 27 -1.83 11.66 4.91
C GLU A 27 -1.75 10.39 4.07
N THR A 28 -2.54 9.39 4.47
CA THR A 28 -2.80 8.20 3.65
C THR A 28 -3.75 8.56 2.52
N PHE A 29 -3.39 8.20 1.29
CA PHE A 29 -4.17 8.51 0.10
C PHE A 29 -5.14 7.41 -0.31
N ILE A 30 -4.90 6.18 0.12
CA ILE A 30 -5.77 5.02 -0.13
C ILE A 30 -7.05 5.14 0.71
N THR A 31 -8.20 4.97 0.06
CA THR A 31 -9.51 5.00 0.71
C THR A 31 -10.20 3.64 0.74
N GLU A 32 -9.89 2.75 -0.20
CA GLU A 32 -10.57 1.46 -0.33
C GLU A 32 -9.75 0.46 -1.15
N ILE A 33 -9.91 -0.84 -0.89
CA ILE A 33 -9.49 -1.91 -1.79
C ILE A 33 -10.70 -2.28 -2.65
N LEU A 34 -10.59 -2.07 -3.97
CA LEU A 34 -11.69 -2.30 -4.91
C LEU A 34 -11.76 -3.75 -5.38
N ASN A 35 -10.60 -4.39 -5.60
CA ASN A 35 -10.54 -5.77 -6.08
C ASN A 35 -9.17 -6.40 -5.79
N ILE A 36 -9.13 -7.73 -5.82
CA ILE A 36 -7.93 -8.55 -5.73
C ILE A 36 -7.97 -9.60 -6.84
N VAL A 37 -6.94 -9.64 -7.69
CA VAL A 37 -6.81 -10.62 -8.78
C VAL A 37 -5.41 -11.22 -8.70
N GLU A 38 -5.31 -12.46 -8.21
CA GLU A 38 -4.02 -13.12 -7.95
C GLU A 38 -3.09 -12.25 -7.07
N ASN A 39 -1.94 -11.84 -7.59
CA ASN A 39 -0.98 -10.97 -6.92
C ASN A 39 -1.20 -9.47 -7.24
N GLU A 40 -2.26 -9.11 -7.95
CA GLU A 40 -2.64 -7.73 -8.25
C GLU A 40 -3.70 -7.21 -7.26
N LEU A 41 -3.44 -6.04 -6.69
CA LEU A 41 -4.33 -5.32 -5.78
C LEU A 41 -4.84 -4.05 -6.47
N VAL A 42 -6.16 -3.88 -6.57
CA VAL A 42 -6.78 -2.66 -7.10
C VAL A 42 -7.28 -1.81 -5.94
N ILE A 43 -6.83 -0.55 -5.87
CA ILE A 43 -7.12 0.39 -4.79
C ILE A 43 -7.74 1.68 -5.33
N SER A 44 -8.60 2.29 -4.51
CA SER A 44 -9.15 3.62 -4.73
C SER A 44 -8.39 4.65 -3.89
N LEU A 45 -8.16 5.83 -4.46
CA LEU A 45 -7.54 6.96 -3.77
C LEU A 45 -8.56 8.06 -3.46
N LYS A 46 -8.16 9.06 -2.68
CA LYS A 46 -9.01 10.20 -2.30
C LYS A 46 -9.57 11.00 -3.47
N ASP A 47 -8.84 11.09 -4.57
CA ASP A 47 -9.29 11.73 -5.81
C ASP A 47 -10.25 10.85 -6.63
N LYS A 48 -10.62 9.68 -6.09
CA LYS A 48 -11.49 8.65 -6.69
C LYS A 48 -10.89 7.95 -7.90
N SER A 49 -9.61 8.14 -8.18
CA SER A 49 -8.90 7.34 -9.17
C SER A 49 -8.69 5.92 -8.65
N ALA A 50 -8.72 4.95 -9.57
CA ALA A 50 -8.40 3.56 -9.29
C ALA A 50 -7.02 3.23 -9.85
N HIS A 51 -6.20 2.55 -9.06
CA HIS A 51 -4.86 2.12 -9.45
C HIS A 51 -4.69 0.66 -9.07
N SER A 52 -4.01 -0.11 -9.91
CA SER A 52 -3.58 -1.45 -9.54
C SER A 52 -2.12 -1.47 -9.12
N ILE A 53 -1.75 -2.44 -8.29
CA ILE A 53 -0.37 -2.67 -7.86
C ILE A 53 -0.12 -4.16 -7.88
N ILE A 54 0.97 -4.57 -8.52
CA ILE A 54 1.34 -5.99 -8.61
C ILE A 54 2.40 -6.32 -7.57
N LEU A 55 2.06 -7.26 -6.68
CA LEU A 55 2.93 -7.70 -5.61
C LEU A 55 3.70 -8.96 -5.99
N GLU A 56 4.72 -9.33 -5.20
CA GLU A 56 5.53 -10.52 -5.48
C GLU A 56 4.69 -11.81 -5.49
N SER A 57 3.64 -11.88 -4.68
CA SER A 57 2.75 -13.06 -4.58
C SER A 57 1.39 -12.71 -3.98
N THR A 58 0.44 -13.63 -4.10
CA THR A 58 -0.88 -13.57 -3.43
C THR A 58 -0.74 -13.38 -1.92
N LYS A 59 0.26 -14.03 -1.29
CA LYS A 59 0.55 -13.87 0.15
C LYS A 59 0.92 -12.43 0.52
N GLN A 60 1.62 -11.72 -0.37
CA GLN A 60 1.93 -10.30 -0.14
C GLN A 60 0.67 -9.44 -0.27
N VAL A 61 -0.26 -9.80 -1.16
CA VAL A 61 -1.56 -9.13 -1.26
C VAL A 61 -2.36 -9.30 0.03
N GLU A 62 -2.47 -10.52 0.54
CA GLU A 62 -3.15 -10.79 1.82
C GLU A 62 -2.51 -10.01 2.97
N THR A 63 -1.17 -10.02 3.05
CA THR A 63 -0.41 -9.29 4.08
C THR A 63 -0.65 -7.78 4.00
N PHE A 64 -0.65 -7.21 2.80
CA PHE A 64 -0.89 -5.79 2.63
C PHE A 64 -2.35 -5.41 2.88
N ALA A 65 -3.31 -6.21 2.38
CA ALA A 65 -4.73 -5.98 2.56
C ALA A 65 -5.12 -5.95 4.05
N ASP A 66 -4.67 -6.95 4.82
CA ASP A 66 -4.86 -6.97 6.28
C ASP A 66 -4.21 -5.75 6.95
N PHE A 67 -2.98 -5.42 6.56
CA PHE A 67 -2.27 -4.28 7.14
C PHE A 67 -2.98 -2.94 6.90
N ILE A 68 -3.40 -2.68 5.65
CA ILE A 68 -3.96 -1.40 5.22
C ILE A 68 -5.42 -1.23 5.67
N GLN A 69 -6.17 -2.31 5.90
CA GLN A 69 -7.57 -2.25 6.33
C GLN A 69 -7.75 -1.38 7.58
N SER A 70 -6.92 -1.58 8.61
CA SER A 70 -7.01 -0.76 9.83
C SER A 70 -6.68 0.73 9.60
N VAL A 71 -5.95 1.05 8.53
CA VAL A 71 -5.63 2.44 8.15
C VAL A 71 -6.83 3.05 7.42
N ILE A 72 -7.46 2.30 6.51
CA ILE A 72 -8.70 2.68 5.81
C ILE A 72 -9.82 2.95 6.83
N GLU A 73 -9.96 2.08 7.82
CA GLU A 73 -10.92 2.22 8.93
C GLU A 73 -10.54 3.30 9.94
N LYS A 74 -9.43 4.03 9.72
CA LYS A 74 -8.93 5.12 10.56
C LYS A 74 -8.57 4.71 11.99
N GLN A 75 -8.37 3.42 12.23
CA GLN A 75 -7.88 2.92 13.53
C GLN A 75 -6.39 3.24 13.71
N HIS A 76 -5.63 3.24 12.61
CA HIS A 76 -4.22 3.61 12.57
C HIS A 76 -3.97 4.63 11.45
N LYS A 77 -2.81 5.27 11.50
CA LYS A 77 -2.27 6.11 10.41
C LYS A 77 -0.91 5.60 9.99
N ILE A 78 -0.58 5.80 8.71
CA ILE A 78 0.77 5.53 8.23
C ILE A 78 1.69 6.66 8.67
N ILE A 79 2.80 6.29 9.29
CA ILE A 79 3.78 7.21 9.90
C ILE A 79 4.98 7.36 8.98
N SER A 80 5.37 6.28 8.30
CA SER A 80 6.48 6.30 7.36
C SER A 80 6.39 5.20 6.31
N THR A 81 7.00 5.48 5.16
CA THR A 81 7.26 4.53 4.09
C THR A 81 8.73 4.66 3.68
N VAL A 82 9.38 3.54 3.38
CA VAL A 82 10.73 3.50 2.81
C VAL A 82 10.76 2.47 1.70
N THR A 83 11.17 2.89 0.50
CA THR A 83 11.32 2.00 -0.66
C THR A 83 12.77 1.55 -0.80
N ILE A 84 13.00 0.24 -0.89
CA ILE A 84 14.31 -0.39 -1.08
C ILE A 84 14.16 -1.45 -2.16
N ASN A 85 14.64 -1.16 -3.38
CA ASN A 85 14.43 -1.99 -4.57
C ASN A 85 12.93 -2.32 -4.77
N GLU A 86 12.58 -3.60 -4.86
CA GLU A 86 11.21 -4.12 -4.96
C GLU A 86 10.44 -4.12 -3.64
N LYS A 87 11.01 -3.60 -2.54
CA LYS A 87 10.39 -3.66 -1.20
C LYS A 87 9.91 -2.30 -0.74
N VAL A 88 8.76 -2.29 -0.07
CA VAL A 88 8.25 -1.12 0.64
C VAL A 88 8.08 -1.47 2.11
N GLU A 89 8.89 -0.82 2.97
CA GLU A 89 8.69 -0.87 4.40
C GLU A 89 7.65 0.18 4.80
N ILE A 90 6.64 -0.23 5.56
CA ILE A 90 5.54 0.65 5.97
C ILE A 90 5.37 0.56 7.48
N VAL A 91 5.29 1.71 8.14
CA VAL A 91 5.03 1.80 9.59
C VAL A 91 3.69 2.50 9.80
N LYS A 92 2.80 1.87 10.58
CA LYS A 92 1.55 2.46 11.07
C LYS A 92 1.54 2.60 12.59
N GLY A 93 0.75 3.53 13.12
CA GLY A 93 0.49 3.66 14.56
C GLY A 93 -0.67 4.60 14.85
#